data_AF-A9HKM4-F1
#
_entry.id   AF-A9HKM4-F1
#
_cell.length_a   1.000
_cell.length_b   1.000
_cell.length_c   1.000
_cell.angle_alpha   90.00
_cell.angle_beta   90.00
_cell.angle_gamma   90.00
#
_symmetry.space_group_name_H-M   'P 1'
#
loop_
_entity.id
_entity.type
_entity.pdbx_description
1 polymer ?
#
loop_
_entity_poly.entity_id
_entity_poly.type
_entity_poly.pdbx_seq_one_letter_code
_entity_poly.pdbx_strand_id
1 'polypeptide(L)'
;MSASPPPPSRDPTAPRREDFARSADDVARQRTVLHHRTTRARHLPNPDDIARRRMLVRWAKWVLPAAALALLGSIAAWPAIDRLVNAQRNALHEMENLRIESGNMLGATYRGLDDHNRPYMITADQAQQVTPDRINLTGPVADTFTQGNDWLTIRSDQGVYMQHEQLLDLTRNVVLYRADGVIMTGVTADMDLKQGIVASDQWVHAEGPFGVLDAQGFILSQHEGIGLFRGPGRLILNDDSHAHPPAATPSSAAPPASSIPPARTEPTR
;
A
#
# COMPACT_ATOMS: atom_id res chain seq x y z
N MET A 1 -60.47 8.94 -84.92
CA MET A 1 -60.41 10.24 -84.20
C MET A 1 -61.76 10.91 -84.40
N SER A 2 -62.59 11.26 -83.41
CA SER A 2 -62.42 11.45 -81.97
C SER A 2 -63.71 11.05 -81.24
N ALA A 3 -63.60 10.52 -80.02
CA ALA A 3 -64.70 10.14 -79.14
C ALA A 3 -65.11 11.29 -78.22
N SER A 4 -66.42 11.46 -77.98
CA SER A 4 -67.04 12.32 -76.96
C SER A 4 -67.73 11.45 -75.91
N PRO A 5 -67.70 11.79 -74.61
CA PRO A 5 -68.20 10.93 -73.53
C PRO A 5 -69.71 11.11 -73.25
N PRO A 6 -70.40 10.08 -72.70
CA PRO A 6 -71.80 10.18 -72.25
C PRO A 6 -71.95 10.67 -70.78
N PRO A 7 -73.10 11.26 -70.39
CA PRO A 7 -73.38 11.78 -69.04
C PRO A 7 -73.85 10.72 -68.02
N PRO A 8 -73.74 10.99 -66.69
CA PRO A 8 -74.02 10.02 -65.63
C PRO A 8 -75.52 9.84 -65.28
N SER A 9 -75.87 8.61 -64.88
CA SER A 9 -77.20 8.14 -64.47
C SER A 9 -77.62 8.59 -63.06
N ARG A 10 -78.92 8.84 -62.84
CA ARG A 10 -79.54 9.26 -61.57
C ARG A 10 -79.95 8.07 -60.71
N ASP A 11 -79.68 8.15 -59.41
CA ASP A 11 -79.85 7.09 -58.41
C ASP A 11 -81.24 7.16 -57.70
N PRO A 12 -82.06 6.09 -57.66
CA PRO A 12 -83.45 6.13 -57.21
C PRO A 12 -83.69 6.03 -55.68
N THR A 13 -82.66 6.15 -54.84
CA THR A 13 -82.74 5.83 -53.39
C THR A 13 -82.48 7.03 -52.47
N ALA A 14 -82.99 8.21 -52.82
CA ALA A 14 -82.95 9.36 -51.93
C ALA A 14 -84.19 9.39 -51.00
N PRO A 15 -84.03 9.40 -49.66
CA PRO A 15 -85.14 9.40 -48.70
C PRO A 15 -86.00 10.66 -48.83
N ARG A 16 -87.33 10.50 -48.72
CA ARG A 16 -88.29 11.60 -48.91
C ARG A 16 -88.62 12.25 -47.57
N ARG A 17 -89.00 13.53 -47.63
CA ARG A 17 -89.28 14.38 -46.46
C ARG A 17 -90.41 13.85 -45.55
N GLU A 18 -91.17 12.90 -46.05
CA GLU A 18 -92.35 12.30 -45.42
C GLU A 18 -91.96 11.19 -44.42
N ASP A 19 -90.77 10.60 -44.58
CA ASP A 19 -90.23 9.53 -43.71
C ASP A 19 -89.82 10.04 -42.30
N PHE A 20 -89.78 11.37 -42.10
CA PHE A 20 -89.38 12.00 -40.85
C PHE A 20 -90.55 12.41 -39.93
N ALA A 21 -91.80 12.13 -40.31
CA ALA A 21 -92.96 12.40 -39.46
C ALA A 21 -93.07 11.37 -38.32
N ARG A 22 -92.44 11.67 -37.17
CA ARG A 22 -92.48 10.84 -35.96
C ARG A 22 -93.90 10.81 -35.38
N SER A 23 -94.50 9.62 -35.29
CA SER A 23 -95.86 9.39 -34.79
C SER A 23 -96.00 9.75 -33.31
N ALA A 24 -97.09 10.44 -32.96
CA ALA A 24 -97.35 10.96 -31.61
C ALA A 24 -97.41 9.86 -30.53
N ASP A 25 -97.70 8.62 -30.92
CA ASP A 25 -97.85 7.48 -30.01
C ASP A 25 -96.52 7.01 -29.39
N ASP A 26 -95.38 7.21 -30.07
CA ASP A 26 -94.07 6.84 -29.54
C ASP A 26 -93.58 7.81 -28.46
N VAL A 27 -93.99 9.07 -28.53
CA VAL A 27 -93.63 10.09 -27.53
C VAL A 27 -94.36 9.84 -26.20
N ALA A 28 -95.60 9.33 -26.25
CA ALA A 28 -96.36 9.01 -25.05
C ALA A 28 -95.76 7.83 -24.27
N ARG A 29 -95.23 6.81 -24.96
CA ARG A 29 -94.62 5.63 -24.32
C ARG A 29 -93.30 5.93 -23.61
N GLN A 30 -92.52 6.90 -24.10
CA GLN A 30 -91.26 7.27 -23.45
C GLN A 30 -91.46 8.02 -22.12
N ARG A 31 -92.62 8.65 -21.91
CA ARG A 31 -92.86 9.48 -20.73
C ARG A 31 -93.15 8.67 -19.46
N THR A 32 -93.69 7.46 -19.58
CA THR A 32 -94.06 6.63 -18.42
C THR A 32 -92.87 5.91 -17.77
N VAL A 33 -91.74 5.75 -18.46
CA VAL A 33 -90.58 4.99 -17.95
C VAL A 33 -89.72 5.78 -16.95
N LEU A 34 -89.91 7.10 -16.85
CA LEU A 34 -89.03 7.99 -16.08
C LEU A 34 -89.37 8.10 -14.57
N HIS A 35 -90.50 7.58 -14.10
CA HIS A 35 -90.99 7.87 -12.74
C HIS A 35 -90.52 6.92 -11.61
N HIS A 36 -89.71 5.90 -11.87
CA HIS A 36 -89.36 4.88 -10.86
C HIS A 36 -87.96 4.95 -10.21
N ARG A 37 -87.32 6.12 -10.09
CA ARG A 37 -85.98 6.22 -9.46
C ARG A 37 -85.81 7.35 -8.46
N THR A 38 -86.78 7.59 -7.59
CA THR A 38 -86.63 8.64 -6.57
C THR A 38 -87.08 8.19 -5.18
N THR A 39 -86.24 7.39 -4.50
CA THR A 39 -86.09 7.42 -3.02
C THR A 39 -84.94 6.51 -2.59
N ARG A 40 -83.70 7.01 -2.70
CA ARG A 40 -82.62 6.59 -1.81
C ARG A 40 -82.35 7.76 -0.88
N ALA A 41 -82.65 7.57 0.40
CA ALA A 41 -82.36 8.52 1.46
C ALA A 41 -80.90 8.96 1.34
N ARG A 42 -80.69 10.22 0.98
CA ARG A 42 -79.34 10.81 0.96
C ARG A 42 -78.91 10.95 2.41
N HIS A 43 -77.98 10.10 2.83
CA HIS A 43 -77.15 10.38 3.98
C HIS A 43 -76.43 11.71 3.67
N LEU A 44 -76.89 12.80 4.30
CA LEU A 44 -76.33 14.14 4.10
C LEU A 44 -74.88 14.09 4.57
N PRO A 45 -73.89 14.24 3.67
CA PRO A 45 -72.50 14.21 4.08
C PRO A 45 -72.26 15.40 5.01
N ASN A 46 -71.72 15.11 6.19
CA ASN A 46 -71.39 16.08 7.22
C ASN A 46 -70.57 17.23 6.59
N PRO A 47 -71.03 18.50 6.67
CA PRO A 47 -70.37 19.63 6.00
C PRO A 47 -68.90 19.81 6.42
N ASP A 48 -68.56 19.39 7.65
CA ASP A 48 -67.20 19.46 8.18
C ASP A 48 -66.23 18.49 7.48
N ASP A 49 -66.72 17.33 7.03
CA ASP A 49 -65.92 16.32 6.34
C ASP A 49 -65.65 16.71 4.88
N ILE A 50 -66.58 17.44 4.25
CA ILE A 50 -66.41 17.98 2.89
C ILE A 50 -65.41 19.15 2.89
N ALA A 51 -65.49 20.04 3.89
CA ALA A 51 -64.61 21.20 3.99
C ALA A 51 -63.15 20.80 4.25
N ARG A 52 -62.92 19.85 5.17
CA ARG A 52 -61.58 19.34 5.48
C ARG A 52 -60.95 18.58 4.30
N ARG A 53 -61.72 17.70 3.62
CA ARG A 53 -61.24 17.01 2.41
C ARG A 53 -60.90 17.99 1.28
N ARG A 54 -61.69 19.05 1.07
CA ARG A 54 -61.44 20.03 0.01
C ARG A 54 -60.14 20.82 0.25
N MET A 55 -59.82 21.16 1.50
CA MET A 55 -58.56 21.81 1.85
C MET A 55 -57.36 20.87 1.70
N LEU A 56 -57.46 19.62 2.17
CA LEU A 56 -56.42 18.61 2.01
C LEU A 56 -56.13 18.32 0.53
N VAL A 57 -57.16 18.16 -0.31
CA VAL A 57 -56.95 17.93 -1.76
C VAL A 57 -56.36 19.15 -2.44
N ARG A 58 -56.75 20.37 -2.04
CA ARG A 58 -56.18 21.61 -2.58
C ARG A 58 -54.72 21.80 -2.17
N TRP A 59 -54.34 21.45 -0.94
CA TRP A 59 -52.94 21.46 -0.48
C TRP A 59 -52.12 20.36 -1.16
N ALA A 60 -52.65 19.13 -1.25
CA ALA A 60 -51.96 18.03 -1.93
C ALA A 60 -51.64 18.35 -3.40
N LYS A 61 -52.53 19.09 -4.08
CA LYS A 61 -52.31 19.53 -5.47
C LYS A 61 -51.10 20.47 -5.65
N TRP A 62 -50.65 21.14 -4.59
CA TRP A 62 -49.49 22.04 -4.61
C TRP A 62 -48.26 21.47 -3.90
N VAL A 63 -48.46 20.77 -2.78
CA VAL A 63 -47.37 20.15 -2.00
C VAL A 63 -46.69 19.07 -2.82
N LEU A 64 -47.44 18.26 -3.58
CA LEU A 64 -46.87 17.15 -4.33
C LEU A 64 -45.91 17.61 -5.46
N PRO A 65 -46.27 18.58 -6.32
CA PRO A 65 -45.31 19.13 -7.28
C PRO A 65 -44.20 19.95 -6.63
N ALA A 66 -44.46 20.67 -5.53
CA ALA A 66 -43.42 21.40 -4.80
C ALA A 66 -42.38 20.46 -4.18
N ALA A 67 -42.81 19.35 -3.59
CA ALA A 67 -41.94 18.32 -3.04
C ALA A 67 -41.13 17.63 -4.15
N ALA A 68 -41.74 17.36 -5.30
CA ALA A 68 -41.03 16.81 -6.46
C ALA A 68 -39.95 17.78 -6.97
N LEU A 69 -40.26 19.08 -7.08
CA LEU A 69 -39.29 20.12 -7.45
C LEU A 69 -38.17 20.27 -6.40
N ALA A 70 -38.51 20.19 -5.11
CA ALA A 70 -37.51 20.23 -4.05
C ALA A 70 -36.56 19.02 -4.10
N LEU A 71 -37.09 17.81 -4.36
CA LEU A 71 -36.28 16.61 -4.55
C LEU A 71 -35.37 16.71 -5.77
N LEU A 72 -35.90 17.17 -6.91
CA LEU A 72 -35.11 17.40 -8.12
C LEU A 72 -34.04 18.49 -7.91
N GLY A 73 -34.40 19.57 -7.21
CA GLY A 73 -33.48 20.65 -6.83
C GLY A 73 -32.36 20.16 -5.90
N SER A 74 -32.67 19.27 -4.95
CA SER A 74 -31.69 18.67 -4.05
C SER A 74 -30.64 17.85 -4.80
N ILE A 75 -31.07 17.02 -5.76
CA ILE A 75 -30.16 16.24 -6.61
C ILE A 75 -29.31 17.17 -7.50
N ALA A 76 -29.91 18.22 -8.05
CA ALA A 76 -29.19 19.21 -8.86
C ALA A 76 -28.20 20.08 -8.06
N ALA A 77 -28.45 20.26 -6.75
CA ALA A 77 -27.57 20.98 -5.83
C ALA A 77 -26.38 20.13 -5.35
N TRP A 78 -26.44 18.81 -5.51
CA TRP A 78 -25.36 17.88 -5.14
C TRP A 78 -23.97 18.29 -5.67
N PRO A 79 -23.79 18.60 -6.98
CA PRO A 79 -22.49 19.03 -7.50
C PRO A 79 -21.95 20.35 -6.91
N ALA A 80 -22.81 21.21 -6.34
CA ALA A 80 -22.35 22.43 -5.66
C ALA A 80 -21.83 22.15 -4.25
N ILE A 81 -22.45 21.20 -3.54
CA ILE A 81 -22.03 20.72 -2.21
C ILE A 81 -20.72 19.93 -2.35
N ASP A 82 -20.62 19.06 -3.36
CA ASP A 82 -19.38 18.35 -3.68
C ASP A 82 -18.24 19.34 -3.94
N ARG A 83 -18.48 20.44 -4.67
CA ARG A 83 -17.44 21.46 -4.91
C ARG A 83 -16.96 22.17 -3.64
N LEU A 84 -17.84 22.43 -2.67
CA LEU A 84 -17.47 23.11 -1.43
C LEU A 84 -16.70 22.18 -0.47
N VAL A 85 -17.11 20.91 -0.36
CA VAL A 85 -16.44 19.91 0.47
C VAL A 85 -15.13 19.44 -0.17
N ASN A 86 -15.12 19.25 -1.49
CA ASN A 86 -13.92 18.86 -2.23
C ASN A 86 -12.93 20.01 -2.38
N ALA A 87 -13.33 21.28 -2.34
CA ALA A 87 -12.36 22.38 -2.30
C ALA A 87 -11.46 22.35 -1.05
N GLN A 88 -11.99 21.91 0.10
CA GLN A 88 -11.18 21.72 1.32
C GLN A 88 -10.34 20.44 1.28
N ARG A 89 -10.87 19.35 0.70
CA ARG A 89 -10.11 18.10 0.50
C ARG A 89 -9.00 18.26 -0.54
N ASN A 90 -9.25 19.00 -1.60
CA ASN A 90 -8.28 19.30 -2.65
C ASN A 90 -7.23 20.28 -2.15
N ALA A 91 -7.54 21.25 -1.29
CA ALA A 91 -6.49 22.09 -0.67
C ALA A 91 -5.52 21.28 0.22
N LEU A 92 -6.01 20.23 0.90
CA LEU A 92 -5.17 19.30 1.67
C LEU A 92 -4.37 18.35 0.77
N HIS A 93 -4.98 17.84 -0.30
CA HIS A 93 -4.27 17.00 -1.29
C HIS A 93 -3.35 17.80 -2.22
N GLU A 94 -3.57 19.10 -2.45
CA GLU A 94 -2.66 19.99 -3.17
C GLU A 94 -1.46 20.33 -2.27
N MET A 95 -1.63 20.46 -0.95
CA MET A 95 -0.51 20.57 -0.01
C MET A 95 0.28 19.26 0.11
N GLU A 96 -0.37 18.10 -0.06
CA GLU A 96 0.28 16.80 -0.17
C GLU A 96 1.02 16.66 -1.51
N ASN A 97 0.42 17.05 -2.64
CA ASN A 97 1.03 16.99 -3.97
C ASN A 97 2.15 18.01 -4.17
N LEU A 98 2.04 19.25 -3.66
CA LEU A 98 3.14 20.22 -3.65
C LEU A 98 4.28 19.78 -2.73
N ARG A 99 4.01 18.89 -1.76
CA ARG A 99 5.03 18.25 -0.91
C ARG A 99 5.59 16.96 -1.53
N ILE A 100 4.90 16.37 -2.50
CA ILE A 100 5.38 15.27 -3.36
C ILE A 100 6.22 15.82 -4.53
N GLU A 101 6.01 17.08 -4.94
CA GLU A 101 6.88 17.80 -5.88
C GLU A 101 8.20 18.28 -5.25
N SER A 102 8.27 18.35 -3.92
CA SER A 102 9.55 18.25 -3.21
C SER A 102 9.86 16.78 -3.02
N GLY A 103 10.99 16.25 -3.48
CA GLY A 103 11.31 14.82 -3.36
C GLY A 103 11.54 14.30 -1.92
N ASN A 104 10.86 14.85 -0.91
CA ASN A 104 10.95 14.48 0.49
C ASN A 104 9.93 13.41 0.86
N MET A 105 10.40 12.20 1.12
CA MET A 105 9.64 11.06 1.64
C MET A 105 10.01 10.76 3.09
N LEU A 106 9.05 10.31 3.89
CA LEU A 106 9.28 9.79 5.24
C LEU A 106 9.23 8.26 5.22
N GLY A 107 10.11 7.59 5.96
CA GLY A 107 10.15 6.13 6.05
C GLY A 107 10.46 5.46 4.71
N ALA A 108 11.43 5.99 3.96
CA ALA A 108 11.78 5.46 2.65
C ALA A 108 12.40 4.07 2.77
N THR A 109 12.05 3.18 1.83
CA THR A 109 12.62 1.84 1.73
C THR A 109 13.00 1.54 0.29
N TYR A 110 14.26 1.22 0.06
CA TYR A 110 14.82 0.80 -1.23
C TYR A 110 15.24 -0.66 -1.15
N ARG A 111 15.05 -1.40 -2.24
CA ARG A 111 15.41 -2.82 -2.33
C ARG A 111 16.04 -3.07 -3.68
N GLY A 112 17.04 -3.92 -3.70
CA GLY A 112 17.72 -4.31 -4.93
C GLY A 112 18.40 -5.67 -4.77
N LEU A 113 19.09 -6.05 -5.83
CA LEU A 113 19.92 -7.25 -5.88
C LEU A 113 21.36 -6.83 -6.20
N ASP A 114 22.32 -7.50 -5.57
CA ASP A 114 23.74 -7.40 -5.95
C ASP A 114 24.06 -8.27 -7.18
N ASP A 115 25.30 -8.24 -7.65
CA ASP A 115 25.76 -9.01 -8.83
C ASP A 115 25.69 -10.54 -8.64
N HIS A 116 25.56 -11.03 -7.40
CA HIS A 116 25.35 -12.44 -7.09
C HIS A 116 23.89 -12.76 -6.77
N ASN A 117 22.98 -11.84 -7.13
CA ASN A 117 21.55 -12.02 -6.97
C ASN A 117 21.09 -12.10 -5.50
N ARG A 118 21.89 -11.57 -4.57
CA ARG A 118 21.52 -11.45 -3.15
C ARG A 118 20.75 -10.16 -2.90
N PRO A 119 19.67 -10.20 -2.11
CA PRO A 119 18.89 -9.02 -1.79
C PRO A 119 19.62 -8.12 -0.82
N TYR A 120 19.54 -6.81 -1.07
CA TYR A 120 19.83 -5.78 -0.10
C TYR A 120 18.61 -4.89 0.11
N MET A 121 18.55 -4.24 1.26
CA MET A 121 17.52 -3.28 1.62
C MET A 121 18.15 -2.04 2.24
N ILE A 122 17.68 -0.87 1.88
CA ILE A 122 18.06 0.40 2.51
C ILE A 122 16.78 1.00 3.08
N THR A 123 16.78 1.35 4.35
CA THR A 123 15.70 2.07 5.02
C THR A 123 16.21 3.39 5.54
N ALA A 124 15.36 4.41 5.61
CA ALA A 124 15.73 5.71 6.16
C ALA A 124 14.51 6.40 6.78
N ASP A 125 14.74 7.18 7.84
CA ASP A 125 13.69 7.97 8.49
C ASP A 125 13.13 9.03 7.54
N GLN A 126 14.00 9.67 6.78
CA GLN A 126 13.66 10.62 5.74
C GLN A 126 14.56 10.43 4.52
N ALA A 127 13.97 10.55 3.33
CA ALA A 127 14.69 10.59 2.06
C ALA A 127 14.31 11.87 1.31
N GLN A 128 15.31 12.59 0.81
CA GLN A 128 15.18 13.78 -0.03
C GLN A 128 15.81 13.50 -1.39
N GLN A 129 14.98 13.31 -2.41
CA GLN A 129 15.42 13.22 -3.79
C GLN A 129 15.84 14.62 -4.27
N VAL A 130 17.14 14.77 -4.53
CA VAL A 130 17.76 16.01 -5.02
C VAL A 130 17.77 16.04 -6.54
N THR A 131 18.05 14.89 -7.15
CA THR A 131 17.95 14.64 -8.60
C THR A 131 17.26 13.29 -8.81
N PRO A 132 16.84 12.93 -10.03
CA PRO A 132 16.22 11.63 -10.28
C PRO A 132 17.05 10.44 -9.78
N ASP A 133 18.36 10.61 -9.70
CA ASP A 133 19.32 9.58 -9.31
C ASP A 133 19.87 9.74 -7.89
N ARG A 134 20.02 10.97 -7.39
CA ARG A 134 20.61 11.27 -6.09
C ARG A 134 19.54 11.49 -5.02
N ILE A 135 19.62 10.69 -3.97
CA ILE A 135 18.72 10.74 -2.81
C ILE A 135 19.55 10.96 -1.53
N ASN A 136 19.32 12.06 -0.84
CA ASN A 136 19.90 12.29 0.49
C ASN A 136 19.04 11.58 1.54
N LEU A 137 19.66 10.81 2.43
CA LEU A 137 19.00 9.99 3.45
C LEU A 137 19.36 10.51 4.85
N THR A 138 18.37 10.54 5.74
CA THR A 138 18.55 10.77 7.19
C THR A 138 18.29 9.48 7.94
N GLY A 139 19.22 9.10 8.81
CA GLY A 139 19.18 7.83 9.54
C GLY A 139 19.17 6.60 8.63
N PRO A 140 20.00 6.51 7.57
CA PRO A 140 19.97 5.33 6.72
C PRO A 140 20.47 4.09 7.45
N VAL A 141 19.78 2.97 7.22
CA VAL A 141 20.16 1.60 7.62
C VAL A 141 20.13 0.74 6.37
N ALA A 142 21.25 0.11 6.04
CA ALA A 142 21.36 -0.83 4.93
C ALA A 142 21.64 -2.24 5.45
N ASP A 143 20.83 -3.18 4.97
CA ASP A 143 20.87 -4.58 5.32
C ASP A 143 21.21 -5.42 4.09
N THR A 144 22.09 -6.40 4.26
CA THR A 144 22.57 -7.30 3.20
C THR A 144 23.08 -8.60 3.81
N PHE A 145 23.54 -9.51 2.95
CA PHE A 145 24.09 -10.80 3.32
C PHE A 145 25.53 -10.94 2.82
N THR A 146 26.39 -11.51 3.66
CA THR A 146 27.76 -11.88 3.28
C THR A 146 27.78 -13.19 2.48
N GLN A 147 28.95 -13.58 1.94
CA GLN A 147 29.13 -14.86 1.27
C GLN A 147 28.71 -16.08 2.12
N GLY A 148 28.92 -16.02 3.45
CA GLY A 148 28.52 -17.06 4.39
C GLY A 148 27.02 -17.14 4.67
N ASN A 149 26.21 -16.29 4.01
CA ASN A 149 24.80 -16.08 4.29
C ASN A 149 24.55 -15.49 5.69
N ASP A 150 25.58 -14.89 6.29
CA ASP A 150 25.46 -14.13 7.54
C ASP A 150 24.91 -12.73 7.24
N TRP A 151 23.99 -12.29 8.10
CA TRP A 151 23.40 -10.95 8.02
C TRP A 151 24.43 -9.87 8.35
N LEU A 152 24.46 -8.82 7.53
CA LEU A 152 25.25 -7.62 7.70
C LEU A 152 24.31 -6.42 7.70
N THR A 153 24.43 -5.55 8.70
CA THR A 153 23.73 -4.27 8.74
C THR A 153 24.72 -3.14 8.93
N ILE A 154 24.52 -2.03 8.23
CA ILE A 154 25.29 -0.80 8.40
C ILE A 154 24.33 0.37 8.55
N ARG A 155 24.62 1.25 9.51
CA ARG A 155 23.80 2.44 9.78
C ARG A 155 24.67 3.67 9.94
N SER A 156 24.08 4.84 9.72
CA SER A 156 24.70 6.13 10.00
C SER A 156 23.64 7.20 10.29
N ASP A 157 24.07 8.40 10.67
CA ASP A 157 23.12 9.51 10.86
C ASP A 157 22.67 10.12 9.53
N GLN A 158 23.54 10.11 8.51
CA GLN A 158 23.32 10.77 7.22
C GLN A 158 23.92 9.93 6.09
N GLY A 159 23.25 9.87 4.94
CA GLY A 159 23.82 9.23 3.76
C GLY A 159 23.33 9.82 2.44
N VAL A 160 23.98 9.41 1.37
CA VAL A 160 23.59 9.73 0.00
C VAL A 160 23.52 8.42 -0.76
N TYR A 161 22.36 8.16 -1.37
CA TYR A 161 22.16 7.01 -2.24
C TYR A 161 22.10 7.48 -3.69
N MET A 162 22.99 6.95 -4.52
CA MET A 162 22.99 7.10 -5.98
C MET A 162 22.34 5.85 -6.57
N GLN A 163 21.11 6.01 -7.08
CA GLN A 163 20.24 4.88 -7.41
C GLN A 163 20.74 4.08 -8.62
N HIS A 164 21.28 4.75 -9.63
CA HIS A 164 21.74 4.14 -10.86
C HIS A 164 23.05 3.37 -10.66
N GLU A 165 24.02 3.97 -9.98
CA GLU A 165 25.31 3.34 -9.65
C GLU A 165 25.19 2.35 -8.49
N GLN A 166 24.10 2.40 -7.73
CA GLN A 166 23.89 1.60 -6.52
C GLN A 166 25.00 1.85 -5.47
N LEU A 167 25.39 3.11 -5.34
CA LEU A 167 26.37 3.56 -4.35
C LEU A 167 25.65 4.19 -3.16
N LEU A 168 26.08 3.83 -1.96
CA LEU A 168 25.58 4.36 -0.70
C LEU A 168 26.75 4.95 0.10
N ASP A 169 26.81 6.28 0.14
CA ASP A 169 27.79 7.02 0.91
C ASP A 169 27.19 7.30 2.29
N LEU A 170 27.85 6.84 3.35
CA LEU A 170 27.40 6.97 4.74
C LEU A 170 28.34 7.89 5.50
N THR A 171 27.77 8.79 6.28
CA THR A 171 28.52 9.81 7.01
C THR A 171 27.94 10.01 8.41
N ARG A 172 28.83 10.31 9.36
CA ARG A 172 28.55 10.52 10.78
C ARG A 172 28.06 9.27 11.50
N ASN A 173 28.80 8.86 12.53
CA ASN A 173 28.44 7.75 13.41
C ASN A 173 28.10 6.47 12.63
N VAL A 174 29.00 6.07 11.73
CA VAL A 174 28.82 4.84 10.96
C VAL A 174 29.07 3.65 11.87
N VAL A 175 28.09 2.75 11.92
CA VAL A 175 28.19 1.50 12.69
C VAL A 175 27.77 0.35 11.80
N LEU A 176 28.67 -0.62 11.68
CA LEU A 176 28.44 -1.88 10.98
C LEU A 176 28.37 -3.01 12.00
N TYR A 177 27.38 -3.88 11.85
CA TYR A 177 27.20 -5.08 12.67
C TYR A 177 27.05 -6.30 11.77
N ARG A 178 27.71 -7.39 12.15
CA ARG A 178 27.61 -8.70 11.51
C ARG A 178 27.09 -9.74 12.48
N ALA A 179 26.38 -10.74 11.95
CA ALA A 179 25.81 -11.83 12.74
C ALA A 179 26.84 -12.67 13.52
N ASP A 180 28.11 -12.69 13.10
CA ASP A 180 29.22 -13.38 13.78
C ASP A 180 29.77 -12.62 15.00
N GLY A 181 29.14 -11.49 15.36
CA GLY A 181 29.52 -10.68 16.52
C GLY A 181 30.56 -9.62 16.23
N VAL A 182 30.92 -9.39 14.96
CA VAL A 182 31.81 -8.29 14.58
C VAL A 182 31.04 -6.97 14.55
N ILE A 183 31.60 -5.96 15.21
CA ILE A 183 31.12 -4.57 15.22
C ILE A 183 32.23 -3.68 14.70
N MET A 184 31.92 -2.80 13.75
CA MET A 184 32.84 -1.77 13.27
C MET A 184 32.22 -0.40 13.43
N THR A 185 32.99 0.55 13.94
CA THR A 185 32.56 1.93 14.18
C THR A 185 33.53 2.88 13.50
N GLY A 186 32.99 3.91 12.84
CA GLY A 186 33.78 4.87 12.08
C GLY A 186 33.00 6.15 11.78
N VAL A 187 33.63 7.04 11.03
CA VAL A 187 33.05 8.36 10.68
C VAL A 187 32.36 8.33 9.32
N THR A 188 32.92 7.60 8.36
CA THR A 188 32.42 7.49 7.00
C THR A 188 32.56 6.06 6.49
N ALA A 189 31.69 5.66 5.56
CA ALA A 189 31.85 4.45 4.78
C ALA A 189 31.12 4.60 3.45
N ASP A 190 31.77 4.18 2.38
CA ASP A 190 31.20 4.14 1.04
C ASP A 190 30.90 2.68 0.71
N MET A 191 29.67 2.40 0.29
CA MET A 191 29.22 1.05 -0.03
C MET A 191 28.81 0.96 -1.49
N ASP A 192 29.48 0.09 -2.24
CA ASP A 192 29.02 -0.39 -3.53
C ASP A 192 28.08 -1.58 -3.29
N LEU A 193 26.77 -1.34 -3.42
CA LEU A 193 25.74 -2.35 -3.17
C LEU A 193 25.70 -3.41 -4.27
N LYS A 194 26.17 -3.07 -5.47
CA LYS A 194 26.21 -3.97 -6.61
C LYS A 194 27.34 -4.99 -6.46
N GLN A 195 28.53 -4.50 -6.13
CA GLN A 195 29.74 -5.31 -5.93
C GLN A 195 29.86 -5.85 -4.49
N GLY A 196 29.01 -5.39 -3.56
CA GLY A 196 29.09 -5.76 -2.15
C GLY A 196 30.41 -5.35 -1.50
N ILE A 197 30.94 -4.19 -1.87
CA ILE A 197 32.18 -3.65 -1.31
C ILE A 197 31.85 -2.52 -0.34
N VAL A 198 32.53 -2.50 0.80
CA VAL A 198 32.45 -1.39 1.78
C VAL A 198 33.86 -0.85 2.00
N ALA A 199 34.06 0.44 1.82
CA ALA A 199 35.37 1.06 1.96
C ALA A 199 35.30 2.35 2.79
N SER A 200 36.43 2.69 3.38
CA SER A 200 36.63 4.01 4.00
C SER A 200 38.11 4.34 4.02
N ASP A 201 38.43 5.63 3.92
CA ASP A 201 39.77 6.19 4.13
C ASP A 201 39.93 6.86 5.51
N GLN A 202 38.90 6.77 6.36
CA GLN A 202 38.88 7.29 7.71
C GLN A 202 39.09 6.20 8.76
N TRP A 203 39.52 6.64 9.95
CA TRP A 203 39.74 5.75 11.09
C TRP A 203 38.52 4.89 11.39
N VAL A 204 38.79 3.61 11.60
CA VAL A 204 37.82 2.59 11.97
C VAL A 204 38.30 1.85 13.21
N HIS A 205 37.36 1.57 14.10
CA HIS A 205 37.54 0.72 15.25
C HIS A 205 36.64 -0.51 15.08
N ALA A 206 37.22 -1.69 15.12
CA ALA A 206 36.53 -2.96 14.94
C ALA A 206 36.76 -3.86 16.16
N GLU A 207 35.68 -4.44 16.66
CA GLU A 207 35.68 -5.40 17.75
C GLU A 207 34.94 -6.67 17.32
N GLY A 208 35.40 -7.82 17.79
CA GLY A 208 34.72 -9.09 17.53
C GLY A 208 35.37 -10.25 18.26
N PRO A 209 34.99 -11.50 17.93
CA PRO A 209 35.60 -12.69 18.53
C PRO A 209 37.13 -12.73 18.38
N PHE A 210 37.65 -12.18 17.29
CA PHE A 210 39.07 -12.07 17.00
C PHE A 210 39.83 -11.09 17.91
N GLY A 211 39.13 -10.24 18.66
CA GLY A 211 39.71 -9.18 19.50
C GLY A 211 39.38 -7.78 19.00
N VAL A 212 40.36 -6.88 19.01
CA VAL A 212 40.18 -5.44 18.73
C VAL A 212 41.15 -4.98 17.66
N LEU A 213 40.66 -4.19 16.70
CA LEU A 213 41.43 -3.63 15.59
C LEU A 213 41.11 -2.14 15.40
N ASP A 214 42.14 -1.31 15.48
CA ASP A 214 42.10 0.10 15.08
C ASP A 214 42.91 0.27 13.79
N ALA A 215 42.36 0.94 12.77
CA ALA A 215 43.07 1.21 11.51
C ALA A 215 42.62 2.54 10.88
N GLN A 216 43.47 3.18 10.09
CA GLN A 216 43.16 4.46 9.43
C GLN A 216 42.22 4.32 8.22
N GLY A 217 42.07 3.13 7.66
CA GLY A 217 41.14 2.90 6.55
C GLY A 217 40.98 1.42 6.26
N PHE A 218 39.95 1.09 5.48
CA PHE A 218 39.61 -0.28 5.21
C PHE A 218 38.92 -0.48 3.86
N ILE A 219 38.93 -1.72 3.38
CA ILE A 219 38.13 -2.22 2.26
C ILE A 219 37.64 -3.61 2.67
N LEU A 220 36.32 -3.82 2.64
CA LEU A 220 35.68 -5.10 2.90
C LEU A 220 35.02 -5.58 1.61
N SER A 221 35.30 -6.80 1.19
CA SER A 221 34.57 -7.50 0.14
C SER A 221 33.63 -8.51 0.80
N GLN A 222 32.32 -8.26 0.72
CA GLN A 222 31.31 -9.17 1.28
C GLN A 222 31.27 -10.49 0.52
N HIS A 223 31.63 -10.45 -0.77
CA HIS A 223 31.55 -11.59 -1.68
C HIS A 223 32.74 -12.53 -1.54
N GLU A 224 33.93 -11.97 -1.25
CA GLU A 224 35.15 -12.75 -1.03
C GLU A 224 35.36 -13.10 0.45
N GLY A 225 34.64 -12.42 1.37
CA GLY A 225 34.83 -12.57 2.80
C GLY A 225 36.17 -12.00 3.29
N ILE A 226 36.79 -11.11 2.53
CA ILE A 226 38.11 -10.54 2.81
C ILE A 226 37.96 -9.08 3.29
N GLY A 227 38.67 -8.75 4.37
CA GLY A 227 38.83 -7.38 4.85
C GLY A 227 40.31 -6.96 4.80
N LEU A 228 40.59 -5.87 4.09
CA LEU A 228 41.91 -5.23 4.05
C LEU A 228 41.88 -3.94 4.87
N PHE A 229 42.78 -3.83 5.83
CA PHE A 229 42.95 -2.64 6.65
C PHE A 229 44.27 -1.96 6.34
N ARG A 230 44.27 -0.63 6.26
CA ARG A 230 45.42 0.17 5.79
C ARG A 230 45.79 1.25 6.81
N GLY A 231 47.06 1.63 6.76
CA GLY A 231 47.63 2.70 7.57
C GLY A 231 48.21 2.23 8.91
N PRO A 232 48.57 3.15 9.81
CA PRO A 232 48.91 2.79 11.18
C PRO A 232 47.70 2.10 11.80
N GLY A 233 47.96 1.02 12.52
CA GLY A 233 46.90 0.26 13.15
C GLY A 233 47.39 -0.48 14.38
N ARG A 234 46.45 -0.77 15.27
CA ARG A 234 46.68 -1.57 16.47
C ARG A 234 45.74 -2.76 16.39
N LEU A 235 46.30 -3.96 16.52
CA LEU A 235 45.55 -5.20 16.53
C LEU A 235 45.89 -5.95 17.82
N ILE A 236 44.85 -6.29 18.58
CA ILE A 236 44.93 -7.13 19.77
C ILE A 236 44.13 -8.38 19.45
N LEU A 237 44.80 -9.54 19.37
CA LEU A 237 44.12 -10.81 19.16
C LEU A 237 43.71 -11.42 20.50
N ASN A 238 42.49 -11.94 20.54
CA ASN A 238 42.11 -12.87 21.58
C ASN A 238 42.74 -14.22 21.26
N ASP A 239 43.64 -14.69 22.11
CA ASP A 239 44.29 -15.99 21.96
C ASP A 239 43.57 -17.02 22.84
N ASP A 240 42.81 -17.91 22.21
CA ASP A 240 42.16 -19.06 22.84
C ASP A 240 43.05 -20.33 22.81
N SER A 241 44.24 -20.26 22.20
CA SER A 241 45.14 -21.41 22.07
C SER A 241 45.84 -21.83 23.38
N HIS A 242 45.71 -21.02 24.44
CA HIS A 242 46.20 -21.36 25.79
C HIS A 242 45.15 -21.93 26.76
N ALA A 243 43.90 -22.14 26.33
CA ALA A 243 42.86 -22.75 27.17
C ALA A 243 42.89 -24.30 27.18
N HIS A 244 44.07 -24.92 27.03
CA HIS A 244 44.27 -26.31 27.43
C HIS A 244 44.81 -26.33 28.88
N PRO A 245 44.11 -26.93 29.87
CA PRO A 245 44.76 -27.25 31.13
C PRO A 245 46.00 -28.11 30.80
N PRO A 246 47.15 -27.91 31.48
CA PRO A 246 48.33 -28.71 31.21
C PRO A 246 47.93 -30.18 31.31
N ALA A 247 48.08 -30.90 30.20
CA ALA A 247 47.88 -32.34 30.16
C ALA A 247 48.72 -32.93 31.30
N ALA A 248 48.06 -33.59 32.24
CA ALA A 248 48.72 -34.29 33.32
C ALA A 248 49.75 -35.24 32.69
N THR A 249 51.04 -34.94 32.87
CA THR A 249 52.13 -35.85 32.52
C THR A 249 51.90 -37.18 33.24
N PRO A 250 51.89 -38.34 32.55
CA PRO A 250 51.95 -39.61 33.24
C PRO A 250 53.27 -39.68 34.00
N SER A 251 53.18 -39.74 35.32
CA SER A 251 54.29 -39.92 36.25
C SER A 251 55.04 -41.22 35.94
N SER A 252 56.09 -41.14 35.13
CA SER A 252 57.10 -42.18 35.01
C SER A 252 57.98 -42.12 36.26
N ALA A 253 57.64 -42.92 37.26
CA ALA A 253 58.51 -43.23 38.39
C ALA A 253 58.67 -44.75 38.47
N ALA A 254 59.69 -45.25 37.77
CA ALA A 254 60.22 -46.59 37.99
C ALA A 254 60.98 -46.63 39.33
N PRO A 255 60.78 -47.64 40.19
CA PRO A 255 61.63 -47.84 41.37
C PRO A 255 62.98 -48.50 41.00
N PRO A 256 64.08 -48.20 41.70
CA PRO A 256 65.40 -48.75 41.40
C PRO A 256 65.53 -50.21 41.83
N ALA A 257 66.29 -50.97 41.04
CA ALA A 257 66.66 -52.35 41.27
C ALA A 257 67.56 -52.53 42.51
N SER A 258 67.37 -53.64 43.22
CA SER A 258 68.33 -54.17 44.20
C SER A 258 68.41 -55.71 44.11
N SER A 259 69.54 -56.17 43.57
CA SER A 259 70.37 -57.34 43.94
C SER A 259 69.78 -58.76 44.20
N ILE A 260 70.03 -59.70 43.24
CA ILE A 260 70.93 -60.91 43.32
C ILE A 260 70.61 -62.05 44.35
N PRO A 261 70.81 -63.38 44.08
CA PRO A 261 70.87 -64.18 42.83
C PRO A 261 70.27 -65.65 43.01
N PRO A 262 70.72 -66.77 42.37
CA PRO A 262 69.78 -67.78 41.84
C PRO A 262 69.79 -69.17 42.52
N ALA A 263 68.71 -69.94 42.36
CA ALA A 263 68.70 -71.40 42.51
C ALA A 263 67.66 -71.98 41.53
N ARG A 264 68.06 -72.58 40.40
CA ARG A 264 68.51 -73.97 40.22
C ARG A 264 67.33 -74.92 39.89
N THR A 265 67.43 -75.50 38.69
CA THR A 265 66.88 -76.76 38.14
C THR A 265 65.37 -76.90 37.84
N GLU A 266 65.06 -76.89 36.53
CA GLU A 266 64.39 -77.95 35.71
C GLU A 266 63.97 -79.28 36.38
N PRO A 267 63.17 -80.18 35.72
CA PRO A 267 62.38 -80.05 34.46
C PRO A 267 60.99 -80.76 34.50
N THR A 268 60.37 -80.89 33.31
CA THR A 268 59.37 -81.90 32.86
C THR A 268 57.91 -81.74 33.35
N ARG A 269 56.88 -81.79 32.48
CA ARG A 269 56.62 -82.64 31.30
C ARG A 269 55.61 -81.97 30.37
#